data_AF-A0A5E7RHC7-F1
#
_entry.id   AF-A0A5E7RHC7-F1
#
_cell.length_a   1.000
_cell.length_b   1.000
_cell.length_c   1.000
_cell.angle_alpha   90.00
_cell.angle_beta   90.00
_cell.angle_gamma   90.00
#
_symmetry.space_group_name_H-M   'P 1'
#
loop_
_entity.id
_entity.type
_entity.pdbx_description
1 polymer ?
#
loop_
_entity_poly.entity_id
_entity_poly.type
_entity_poly.pdbx_seq_one_letter_code
_entity_poly.pdbx_strand_id
1 'polypeptide(L)'
;MAIAIVLILIVIASVLFHILAPWHATPAASNWGSIDTTLFITLIISGIFFIAITVFMAVAVMRYRHKEGARAAYQPENKKLELWLIIITSVGIAGMLAPGLVVYNDFIRVPKEAYELEVVAQQWQWAFRFPGQDAKLGKSDIRFIDAANPFGLDPKDPAGQDDVLVMNNEVRLPLDRPVKVLLRAKDVLHDFYVPQIRSKMDMVPGMVSYFWFTPTKTGKYEVLCAEFCGVGHYNMRGHMIVEEQGVFDQWLNGQPTFAQTLTTTAKPGRDNVLEKGRQLVEQLGCKACHSQDGSASLGPGWKGLYGRTEQFADGTSAVVDEAYLKESILDPKARLVQGYPPVMVAYTLKDDELGAVIALIKSLGAAGQDDEPSTGEASSPGEDLVAQGQRLAGSLGCLACHSVDGNKGVGPSWQGLYGKTQTLADDTSVKVDEGYIKESVLHPNAKIVKGYAAVMPALAPSDEELNALIAFIKSKANADADASKAEPGK
;
A
#
# COMPACT_ATOMS: atom_id res chain seq x y z
N MET A 1 17.22 49.65 18.71
CA MET A 1 16.48 49.92 17.46
C MET A 1 16.54 48.74 16.52
N ALA A 2 17.73 48.25 16.16
CA ALA A 2 17.88 47.05 15.31
C ALA A 2 17.00 45.88 15.76
N ILE A 3 17.00 45.53 17.04
CA ILE A 3 16.16 44.44 17.59
C ILE A 3 14.67 44.67 17.34
N ALA A 4 14.15 45.87 17.59
CA ALA A 4 12.72 46.15 17.38
C ALA A 4 12.34 46.07 15.89
N ILE A 5 13.21 46.53 14.99
CA ILE A 5 13.01 46.40 13.55
C ILE A 5 12.98 44.92 13.15
N VAL A 6 13.92 44.12 13.65
CA VAL A 6 13.97 42.67 13.41
C VAL A 6 12.69 41.99 13.89
N LEU A 7 12.19 42.31 15.08
CA LEU A 7 10.93 41.75 15.60
C LEU A 7 9.74 42.07 14.68
N ILE A 8 9.62 43.30 14.20
CA ILE A 8 8.54 43.69 13.27
C ILE A 8 8.70 42.98 11.92
N LEU A 9 9.92 42.88 11.40
CA LEU A 9 10.19 42.15 10.17
C LEU A 9 9.86 40.66 10.30
N ILE A 10 10.15 40.03 11.43
CA ILE A 10 9.76 38.63 11.71
C ILE A 10 8.25 38.49 11.67
N VAL A 11 7.49 39.38 12.31
CA VAL A 11 6.01 39.32 12.28
C VAL A 11 5.49 39.42 10.84
N ILE A 12 5.96 40.42 10.09
CA ILE A 12 5.55 40.62 8.69
C ILE A 12 5.91 39.41 7.85
N ALA A 13 7.15 38.91 7.95
CA ALA A 13 7.62 37.76 7.20
C ALA A 13 6.82 36.50 7.53
N SER A 14 6.53 36.22 8.81
CA SER A 14 5.75 35.06 9.22
C SER A 14 4.30 35.11 8.72
N VAL A 15 3.65 36.29 8.80
CA VAL A 15 2.27 36.46 8.31
C VAL A 15 2.22 36.34 6.78
N LEU A 16 3.14 37.01 6.07
CA LEU A 16 3.23 36.91 4.62
C LEU A 16 3.55 35.48 4.18
N PHE A 17 4.49 34.80 4.84
CA PHE A 17 4.80 33.41 4.57
C PHE A 17 3.56 32.54 4.73
N HIS A 18 2.80 32.70 5.82
CA HIS A 18 1.59 31.89 6.02
C HIS A 18 0.52 32.11 4.94
N ILE A 19 0.32 33.35 4.48
CA ILE A 19 -0.68 33.69 3.45
C ILE A 19 -0.23 33.26 2.05
N LEU A 20 1.07 33.36 1.76
CA LEU A 20 1.63 33.15 0.43
C LEU A 20 2.19 31.72 0.22
N ALA A 21 2.42 30.96 1.29
CA ALA A 21 2.98 29.62 1.22
C ALA A 21 1.96 28.65 0.59
N PRO A 22 2.35 27.88 -0.44
CA PRO A 22 1.48 26.83 -1.00
C PRO A 22 1.28 25.61 -0.09
N TRP A 23 1.89 25.61 1.11
CA TRP A 23 2.05 24.45 2.00
C TRP A 23 0.85 24.36 2.96
N HIS A 24 -0.35 24.29 2.41
CA HIS A 24 -1.58 24.12 3.19
C HIS A 24 -1.84 22.64 3.48
N ALA A 25 -2.70 22.38 4.47
CA ALA A 25 -3.17 21.03 4.74
C ALA A 25 -3.78 20.43 3.47
N THR A 26 -3.42 19.18 3.16
CA THR A 26 -4.06 18.44 2.06
C THR A 26 -5.55 18.30 2.34
N PRO A 27 -6.44 18.30 1.33
CA PRO A 27 -7.86 18.09 1.60
C PRO A 27 -8.09 16.77 2.35
N ALA A 28 -8.92 16.80 3.40
CA ALA A 28 -9.33 15.58 4.10
C ALA A 28 -10.07 14.63 3.14
N ALA A 29 -9.85 13.34 3.33
CA ALA A 29 -10.52 12.25 2.63
C ALA A 29 -11.38 11.43 3.60
N SER A 30 -11.76 12.02 4.73
CA SER A 30 -12.60 11.41 5.76
C SER A 30 -13.62 12.40 6.34
N ASN A 31 -14.48 11.91 7.23
CA ASN A 31 -15.41 12.70 8.04
C ASN A 31 -14.74 13.68 9.02
N TRP A 32 -13.41 13.67 9.15
CA TRP A 32 -12.68 14.45 10.16
C TRP A 32 -12.28 15.87 9.75
N GLY A 33 -13.06 16.53 8.87
CA GLY A 33 -12.86 17.95 8.54
C GLY A 33 -12.98 18.90 9.75
N SER A 34 -13.62 18.46 10.83
CA SER A 34 -13.66 19.19 12.11
C SER A 34 -12.28 19.33 12.78
N ILE A 35 -11.36 18.38 12.56
CA ILE A 35 -9.97 18.47 13.03
C ILE A 35 -9.27 19.64 12.31
N ASP A 36 -9.40 19.72 10.98
CA ASP A 36 -8.82 20.82 10.19
C ASP A 36 -9.36 22.18 10.64
N THR A 37 -10.66 22.25 10.95
CA THR A 37 -11.31 23.45 11.49
C THR A 37 -10.72 23.85 12.85
N THR A 38 -10.50 22.88 13.74
CA THR A 38 -9.93 23.11 15.08
C THR A 38 -8.47 23.57 15.00
N LEU A 39 -7.68 22.97 14.10
CA LEU A 39 -6.31 23.40 13.81
C LEU A 39 -6.28 24.81 13.24
N PHE A 40 -7.20 25.16 12.35
CA PHE A 40 -7.32 26.51 11.80
C PHE A 40 -7.67 27.54 12.88
N ILE A 41 -8.65 27.27 13.75
CA ILE A 41 -8.99 28.14 14.89
C ILE A 41 -7.76 28.36 15.78
N THR A 42 -7.05 27.27 16.12
CA THR A 42 -5.83 27.29 16.93
C THR A 42 -4.76 28.18 16.31
N LEU A 43 -4.56 28.06 15.00
CA LEU A 43 -3.60 28.86 14.25
C LEU A 43 -3.95 30.34 14.27
N ILE A 44 -5.22 30.70 14.04
CA ILE A 44 -5.68 32.10 14.05
C ILE A 44 -5.51 32.73 15.43
N ILE A 45 -5.99 32.06 16.49
CA ILE A 45 -5.87 32.57 17.87
C ILE A 45 -4.40 32.73 18.25
N SER A 46 -3.56 31.70 18.00
CA SER A 46 -2.13 31.77 18.30
C SER A 46 -1.42 32.84 17.49
N GLY A 47 -1.81 33.03 16.22
CA GLY A 47 -1.30 34.09 15.35
C GLY A 47 -1.62 35.49 15.87
N ILE A 48 -2.85 35.73 16.36
CA ILE A 48 -3.23 37.00 16.98
C ILE A 48 -2.33 37.30 18.20
N PHE A 49 -2.15 36.32 19.09
CA PHE A 49 -1.31 36.50 20.27
C PHE A 49 0.17 36.67 19.90
N PHE A 50 0.68 35.92 18.92
CA PHE A 50 2.03 36.08 18.40
C PHE A 50 2.27 37.51 17.91
N ILE A 51 1.40 38.04 17.05
CA ILE A 51 1.48 39.41 16.55
C ILE A 51 1.43 40.41 17.71
N ALA A 52 0.44 40.28 18.60
CA ALA A 52 0.24 41.22 19.70
C ALA A 52 1.45 41.26 20.65
N ILE A 53 1.97 40.10 21.06
CA ILE A 53 3.10 39.99 21.98
C ILE A 53 4.38 40.51 21.32
N THR A 54 4.67 40.11 20.08
CA THR A 54 5.90 40.53 19.39
C THR A 54 5.89 42.02 19.05
N VAL A 55 4.76 42.58 18.61
CA VAL A 55 4.63 44.03 18.39
C VAL A 55 4.74 44.79 19.71
N PHE A 56 4.11 44.32 20.78
CA PHE A 56 4.26 44.90 22.11
C PHE A 56 5.72 44.92 22.56
N MET A 57 6.45 43.81 22.39
CA MET A 57 7.89 43.75 22.69
C MET A 57 8.69 44.76 21.87
N ALA A 58 8.42 44.87 20.56
CA ALA A 58 9.08 45.86 19.70
C ALA A 58 8.81 47.29 20.18
N VAL A 59 7.54 47.61 20.50
CA VAL A 59 7.14 48.91 21.06
C VAL A 59 7.84 49.16 22.39
N ALA A 60 7.90 48.18 23.28
CA ALA A 60 8.55 48.31 24.57
C ALA A 60 10.06 48.61 24.42
N VAL A 61 10.76 47.86 23.55
CA VAL A 61 12.18 48.09 23.23
C VAL A 61 12.42 49.49 22.64
N MET A 62 11.51 50.00 21.81
CA MET A 62 11.62 51.34 21.23
C MET A 62 11.33 52.43 22.25
N ARG A 63 10.23 52.28 23.01
CA ARG A 63 9.67 53.30 23.91
C ARG A 63 10.45 53.43 25.23
N TYR A 64 10.96 52.31 25.74
CA TYR A 64 11.71 52.21 26.99
C TYR A 64 13.20 51.95 26.78
N ARG A 65 13.72 52.22 25.57
CA ARG A 65 15.16 52.23 25.29
C ARG A 65 15.88 53.13 26.30
N HIS A 66 17.04 52.66 26.78
CA HIS A 66 17.91 53.46 27.64
C HIS A 66 18.16 54.86 27.06
N LYS A 67 18.05 55.87 27.92
CA LYS A 67 18.41 57.26 27.67
C LYS A 67 19.23 57.73 28.86
N GLU A 68 20.36 58.35 28.59
CA GLU A 68 21.25 58.88 29.62
C GLU A 68 20.49 59.90 30.49
N GLY A 69 20.69 59.83 31.81
CA GLY A 69 19.99 60.67 32.78
C GLY A 69 18.51 60.31 33.04
N ALA A 70 17.90 59.41 32.29
CA ALA A 70 16.54 58.95 32.54
C ALA A 70 16.51 57.76 33.51
N ARG A 71 15.67 57.84 34.56
CA ARG A 71 15.46 56.76 35.52
C ARG A 71 14.18 55.97 35.18
N ALA A 72 14.24 54.64 35.27
CA ALA A 72 13.07 53.79 35.09
C ALA A 72 12.06 54.01 36.23
N ALA A 73 10.77 53.98 35.89
CA ALA A 73 9.70 53.99 36.88
C ALA A 73 9.67 52.65 37.63
N TYR A 74 9.58 52.68 38.96
CA TYR A 74 9.44 51.49 39.79
C TYR A 74 7.96 51.15 39.96
N GLN A 75 7.48 50.16 39.21
CA GLN A 75 6.10 49.64 39.28
C GLN A 75 6.16 48.11 39.24
N PRO A 76 6.32 47.44 40.39
CA PRO A 76 6.51 45.99 40.44
C PRO A 76 5.22 45.18 40.23
N GLU A 77 4.05 45.77 40.49
CA GLU A 77 2.75 45.10 40.37
C GLU A 77 1.68 46.01 39.78
N ASN A 78 0.71 45.40 39.10
CA ASN A 78 -0.52 46.05 38.67
C ASN A 78 -1.66 45.04 38.64
N LYS A 79 -2.32 44.88 39.78
CA LYS A 79 -3.41 43.90 39.98
C LYS A 79 -4.53 43.97 38.96
N LYS A 80 -4.86 45.18 38.46
CA LYS A 80 -5.88 45.35 37.42
C LYS A 80 -5.41 44.76 36.09
N LEU A 81 -4.18 45.06 35.68
CA LEU A 81 -3.60 44.53 34.45
C LEU A 81 -3.43 43.00 34.54
N GLU A 82 -2.92 42.51 35.67
CA GLU A 82 -2.76 41.08 35.93
C GLU A 82 -4.10 40.34 35.81
N LEU A 83 -5.16 40.86 36.42
CA LEU A 83 -6.51 40.26 36.33
C LEU A 83 -7.02 40.24 34.89
N TRP A 84 -6.90 41.35 34.16
CA TRP A 84 -7.34 41.42 32.76
C TRP A 84 -6.57 40.45 31.87
N LEU A 85 -5.25 40.34 32.04
CA LEU A 85 -4.42 39.39 31.29
C LEU A 85 -4.83 37.95 31.58
N ILE A 86 -5.05 37.59 32.85
CA ILE A 86 -5.51 36.25 33.25
C ILE A 86 -6.85 35.93 32.60
N ILE A 87 -7.82 36.86 32.60
CA ILE A 87 -9.13 36.64 32.00
C ILE A 87 -8.99 36.45 30.48
N ILE A 88 -8.25 37.32 29.80
CA ILE A 88 -8.09 37.26 28.34
C ILE A 88 -7.37 35.96 27.93
N THR A 89 -6.30 35.57 28.61
CA THR A 89 -5.58 34.32 28.29
C THR A 89 -6.43 33.09 28.60
N SER A 90 -7.17 33.09 29.71
CA SER A 90 -8.09 32.00 30.06
C SER A 90 -9.20 31.84 29.02
N VAL A 91 -9.79 32.94 28.55
CA VAL A 91 -10.79 32.92 27.48
C VAL A 91 -10.17 32.43 26.16
N GLY A 92 -8.96 32.87 25.82
CA GLY A 92 -8.24 32.40 24.64
C GLY A 92 -7.99 30.89 24.68
N ILE A 93 -7.48 30.37 25.80
CA ILE A 93 -7.24 28.93 26.01
C ILE A 93 -8.56 28.15 25.96
N ALA A 94 -9.61 28.63 26.62
CA ALA A 94 -10.92 27.99 26.60
C ALA A 94 -11.49 27.93 25.17
N GLY A 95 -11.35 29.00 24.39
CA GLY A 95 -11.76 29.05 22.99
C GLY A 95 -10.97 28.08 22.09
N MET A 96 -9.70 27.84 22.39
CA MET A 96 -8.87 26.85 21.68
C MET A 96 -9.21 25.40 22.07
N LEU A 97 -9.50 25.14 23.35
CA LEU A 97 -9.74 23.78 23.86
C LEU A 97 -11.16 23.27 23.62
N ALA A 98 -12.18 24.14 23.72
CA ALA A 98 -13.58 23.71 23.69
C ALA A 98 -13.97 22.97 22.39
N PRO A 99 -13.59 23.44 21.18
CA PRO A 99 -13.86 22.68 19.94
C PRO A 99 -13.16 21.32 19.94
N GLY A 100 -11.93 21.26 20.45
CA GLY A 100 -11.15 20.02 20.53
C GLY A 100 -11.82 18.96 21.42
N LEU A 101 -12.48 19.36 22.51
CA LEU A 101 -13.23 18.43 23.37
C LEU A 101 -14.45 17.83 22.66
N VAL A 102 -15.14 18.59 21.82
CA VAL A 102 -16.27 18.09 21.02
C VAL A 102 -15.76 17.08 19.99
N VAL A 103 -14.70 17.44 19.25
CA VAL A 103 -14.08 16.55 18.27
C VAL A 103 -13.57 15.27 18.92
N TYR A 104 -12.93 15.36 20.09
CA TYR A 104 -12.45 14.20 20.83
C TYR A 104 -13.59 13.28 21.27
N ASN A 105 -14.70 13.85 21.76
CA ASN A 105 -15.88 13.09 22.13
C ASN A 105 -16.47 12.32 20.93
N ASP A 106 -16.46 12.89 19.73
CA ASP A 106 -16.91 12.20 18.52
C ASP A 106 -15.89 11.13 18.09
N PHE A 107 -14.59 11.43 18.21
CA PHE A 107 -13.50 10.51 17.87
C PHE A 107 -13.53 9.20 18.69
N ILE A 108 -13.88 9.27 19.97
CA ILE A 108 -13.97 8.06 20.82
C ILE A 108 -15.30 7.29 20.66
N ARG A 109 -16.29 7.84 19.95
CA ARG A 109 -17.61 7.22 19.74
C ARG A 109 -17.69 6.54 18.39
N VAL A 110 -17.33 5.27 18.35
CA VAL A 110 -17.40 4.46 17.12
C VAL A 110 -18.87 4.24 16.71
N PRO A 111 -19.24 4.47 15.43
CA PRO A 111 -20.56 4.11 14.90
C PRO A 111 -20.85 2.62 15.02
N LYS A 112 -22.10 2.23 15.27
CA LYS A 112 -22.47 0.82 15.50
C LYS A 112 -22.41 -0.03 14.23
N GLU A 113 -22.59 0.62 13.10
CA GLU A 113 -22.55 0.08 11.75
C GLU A 113 -21.15 0.10 11.13
N ALA A 114 -20.15 0.53 11.89
CA ALA A 114 -18.77 0.57 11.43
C ALA A 114 -18.28 -0.82 11.04
N TYR A 115 -17.79 -0.94 9.82
CA TYR A 115 -17.17 -2.15 9.31
C TYR A 115 -15.83 -2.37 10.01
N GLU A 116 -15.58 -3.57 10.52
CA GLU A 116 -14.33 -3.86 11.20
C GLU A 116 -13.23 -4.22 10.20
N LEU A 117 -12.05 -3.64 10.41
CA LEU A 117 -10.80 -3.96 9.72
C LEU A 117 -9.74 -4.16 10.81
N GLU A 118 -9.05 -5.30 10.81
CA GLU A 118 -7.84 -5.45 11.62
C GLU A 118 -6.60 -5.15 10.76
N VAL A 119 -5.73 -4.28 11.26
CA VAL A 119 -4.38 -4.06 10.72
C VAL A 119 -3.39 -4.72 11.67
N VAL A 120 -2.51 -5.53 11.11
CA VAL A 120 -1.42 -6.18 11.81
C VAL A 120 -0.09 -5.59 11.32
N ALA A 121 0.70 -5.08 12.25
CA ALA A 121 2.01 -4.52 11.98
C ALA A 121 3.14 -5.47 12.40
N GLN A 122 4.20 -5.48 11.59
CA GLN A 122 5.50 -6.04 11.94
C GLN A 122 6.60 -5.23 11.26
N GLN A 123 7.84 -5.34 11.72
CA GLN A 123 9.01 -4.78 11.03
C GLN A 123 9.16 -5.44 9.65
N TRP A 124 9.06 -4.75 8.52
CA TRP A 124 8.53 -3.39 8.29
C TRP A 124 7.43 -3.42 7.24
N GLN A 125 6.33 -4.10 7.57
CA GLN A 125 5.18 -4.31 6.70
C GLN A 125 3.85 -4.31 7.45
N TRP A 126 2.81 -4.07 6.67
CA TRP A 126 1.41 -4.13 7.06
C TRP A 126 0.79 -5.42 6.52
N ALA A 127 -0.18 -5.93 7.26
CA ALA A 127 -1.10 -6.95 6.79
C ALA A 127 -2.50 -6.59 7.30
N PHE A 128 -3.52 -7.05 6.59
CA PHE A 128 -4.91 -6.68 6.84
C PHE A 128 -5.79 -7.91 6.94
N ARG A 129 -6.81 -7.81 7.78
CA ARG A 129 -7.80 -8.86 7.96
C ARG A 129 -9.19 -8.27 8.06
N PHE A 130 -10.10 -8.87 7.30
CA PHE A 130 -11.50 -8.48 7.23
C PHE A 130 -12.38 -9.62 7.74
N PRO A 131 -13.49 -9.30 8.41
CA PRO A 131 -14.47 -10.32 8.79
C PRO A 131 -15.11 -10.92 7.54
N GLY A 132 -15.44 -12.21 7.64
CA GLY A 132 -16.09 -12.95 6.57
C GLY A 132 -17.60 -12.70 6.49
N GLN A 133 -18.35 -13.75 6.11
CA GLN A 133 -19.80 -13.69 5.94
C GLN A 133 -20.53 -13.52 7.28
N ASP A 134 -19.92 -13.98 8.37
CA ASP A 134 -20.51 -13.87 9.71
C ASP A 134 -20.36 -12.47 10.34
N ALA A 135 -19.66 -11.56 9.64
CA ALA A 135 -19.34 -10.20 10.03
C ALA A 135 -18.61 -10.09 11.38
N LYS A 136 -17.87 -11.13 11.77
CA LYS A 136 -17.08 -11.16 13.01
C LYS A 136 -15.65 -11.53 12.68
N LEU A 137 -14.73 -10.92 13.43
CA LEU A 137 -13.35 -11.37 13.44
C LEU A 137 -13.21 -12.51 14.45
N GLY A 138 -12.62 -13.62 14.04
CA GLY A 138 -12.16 -14.67 14.95
C GLY A 138 -11.14 -14.20 16.01
N LYS A 139 -10.84 -15.07 16.96
CA LYS A 139 -9.84 -14.83 18.01
C LYS A 139 -8.43 -14.94 17.46
N SER A 140 -7.52 -14.15 18.02
CA SER A 140 -6.09 -14.23 17.74
C SER A 140 -5.27 -14.23 19.03
N ASP A 141 -4.15 -14.95 19.03
CA ASP A 141 -3.20 -15.03 20.14
C ASP A 141 -1.77 -15.21 19.59
N ILE A 142 -0.79 -14.63 20.27
CA ILE A 142 0.62 -14.72 19.87
C ILE A 142 1.12 -16.17 19.81
N ARG A 143 0.56 -17.08 20.60
CA ARG A 143 0.91 -18.51 20.62
C ARG A 143 0.60 -19.24 19.31
N PHE A 144 -0.29 -18.69 18.50
CA PHE A 144 -0.65 -19.24 17.19
C PHE A 144 0.13 -18.61 16.04
N ILE A 145 1.02 -17.64 16.32
CA ILE A 145 1.82 -17.01 15.28
C ILE A 145 2.94 -17.96 14.86
N ASP A 146 2.90 -18.36 13.59
CA ASP A 146 3.98 -19.08 12.92
C ASP A 146 4.01 -18.68 11.43
N ALA A 147 4.83 -19.37 10.62
CA ALA A 147 4.97 -19.08 9.20
C ALA A 147 3.66 -19.31 8.41
N ALA A 148 2.83 -20.28 8.80
CA ALA A 148 1.56 -20.60 8.13
C ALA A 148 0.40 -19.72 8.63
N ASN A 149 0.53 -19.17 9.84
CA ASN A 149 -0.47 -18.32 10.49
C ASN A 149 0.15 -17.00 10.98
N PRO A 150 0.55 -16.10 10.06
CA PRO A 150 1.24 -14.86 10.42
C PRO A 150 0.36 -13.88 11.22
N PHE A 151 -0.97 -14.06 11.20
CA PHE A 151 -1.93 -13.27 11.96
C PHE A 151 -2.15 -13.83 13.39
N GLY A 152 -1.77 -15.07 13.66
CA GLY A 152 -1.98 -15.71 14.96
C GLY A 152 -3.45 -16.03 15.25
N LEU A 153 -4.24 -16.36 14.24
CA LEU A 153 -5.66 -16.73 14.40
C LEU A 153 -5.80 -18.08 15.09
N ASP A 154 -6.78 -18.25 15.97
CA ASP A 154 -7.07 -19.55 16.58
C ASP A 154 -7.62 -20.51 15.50
N PRO A 155 -6.91 -21.59 15.13
CA PRO A 155 -7.35 -22.52 14.09
C PRO A 155 -8.65 -23.24 14.42
N LYS A 156 -9.06 -23.24 15.69
CA LYS A 156 -10.28 -23.89 16.17
C LYS A 156 -11.46 -22.93 16.30
N ASP A 157 -11.26 -21.63 16.12
CA ASP A 157 -12.35 -20.66 16.19
C ASP A 157 -13.15 -20.68 14.88
N PRO A 158 -14.46 -21.02 14.92
CA PRO A 158 -15.29 -21.03 13.72
C PRO A 158 -15.42 -19.65 13.07
N ALA A 159 -15.48 -18.58 13.87
CA ALA A 159 -15.57 -17.20 13.38
C ALA A 159 -14.26 -16.73 12.72
N GLY A 160 -13.16 -17.47 12.91
CA GLY A 160 -11.89 -17.17 12.27
C GLY A 160 -11.74 -17.76 10.87
N GLN A 161 -12.58 -18.73 10.50
CA GLN A 161 -12.33 -19.57 9.31
C GLN A 161 -12.63 -18.84 8.00
N ASP A 162 -13.63 -17.96 8.01
CA ASP A 162 -14.06 -17.17 6.87
C ASP A 162 -13.44 -15.76 6.86
N ASP A 163 -12.60 -15.43 7.83
CA ASP A 163 -11.82 -14.19 7.81
C ASP A 163 -10.96 -14.11 6.56
N VAL A 164 -11.02 -12.96 5.90
CA VAL A 164 -10.33 -12.69 4.65
C VAL A 164 -8.99 -12.03 4.96
N LEU A 165 -7.90 -12.63 4.44
CA LEU A 165 -6.54 -12.24 4.76
C LEU A 165 -5.87 -11.54 3.58
N VAL A 166 -5.35 -10.35 3.82
CA VAL A 166 -4.55 -9.59 2.85
C VAL A 166 -3.15 -9.43 3.41
N MET A 167 -2.24 -10.24 2.89
CA MET A 167 -0.85 -10.33 3.36
C MET A 167 0.07 -9.40 2.57
N ASN A 168 -0.33 -8.17 2.26
CA ASN A 168 0.53 -7.23 1.56
C ASN A 168 0.33 -5.81 2.12
N ASN A 169 1.16 -4.87 1.65
CA ASN A 169 1.13 -3.48 2.08
C ASN A 169 0.01 -2.63 1.44
N GLU A 170 -1.02 -3.23 0.85
CA GLU A 170 -2.16 -2.53 0.23
C GLU A 170 -3.49 -2.97 0.85
N VAL A 171 -4.24 -2.02 1.39
CA VAL A 171 -5.61 -2.23 1.85
C VAL A 171 -6.57 -1.47 0.96
N ARG A 172 -7.75 -2.05 0.72
CA ARG A 172 -8.85 -1.36 0.02
C ARG A 172 -10.02 -1.18 0.95
N LEU A 173 -10.72 -0.07 0.81
CA LEU A 173 -11.86 0.30 1.65
C LEU A 173 -13.00 0.86 0.79
N PRO A 174 -14.26 0.57 1.16
CA PRO A 174 -15.41 1.14 0.48
C PRO A 174 -15.60 2.62 0.84
N LEU A 175 -15.96 3.43 -0.15
CA LEU A 175 -16.37 4.82 -0.02
C LEU A 175 -17.65 4.93 0.86
N ASP A 176 -17.75 6.01 1.64
CA ASP A 176 -18.92 6.42 2.42
C ASP A 176 -19.41 5.39 3.47
N ARG A 177 -18.55 4.45 3.84
CA ARG A 177 -18.82 3.48 4.90
C ARG A 177 -17.93 3.72 6.12
N PRO A 178 -18.48 3.85 7.34
CA PRO A 178 -17.65 3.95 8.53
C PRO A 178 -16.84 2.67 8.72
N VAL A 179 -15.55 2.81 9.03
CA VAL A 179 -14.61 1.72 9.28
C VAL A 179 -14.02 1.90 10.68
N LYS A 180 -14.09 0.85 11.48
CA LYS A 180 -13.40 0.73 12.76
C LYS A 180 -12.13 -0.06 12.52
N VAL A 181 -11.00 0.61 12.65
CA VAL A 181 -9.68 0.00 12.45
C VAL A 181 -9.18 -0.51 13.79
N LEU A 182 -9.11 -1.82 13.93
CA LEU A 182 -8.45 -2.52 15.02
C LEU A 182 -6.97 -2.68 14.69
N LEU A 183 -6.11 -2.48 15.67
CA LEU A 183 -4.68 -2.33 15.44
C LEU A 183 -3.90 -3.24 16.38
N ARG A 184 -3.06 -4.10 15.82
CA ARG A 184 -2.21 -5.01 16.59
C ARG A 184 -0.79 -5.06 16.05
N ALA A 185 0.19 -5.06 16.94
CA ALA A 185 1.60 -5.22 16.58
C ALA A 185 2.12 -6.59 17.02
N LYS A 186 2.94 -7.21 16.18
CA LYS A 186 3.56 -8.52 16.44
C LYS A 186 4.87 -8.42 17.22
N ASP A 187 5.56 -7.29 17.14
CA ASP A 187 6.94 -7.14 17.61
C ASP A 187 7.14 -5.90 18.48
N VAL A 188 7.25 -4.71 17.88
CA VAL A 188 7.55 -3.43 18.54
C VAL A 188 6.38 -2.45 18.37
N LEU A 189 6.52 -1.24 18.92
CA LEU A 189 5.55 -0.17 18.66
C LEU A 189 5.58 0.22 17.17
N HIS A 190 4.38 0.43 16.63
CA HIS A 190 4.15 1.06 15.33
C HIS A 190 3.04 2.10 15.48
N ASP A 191 2.74 2.87 14.45
CA ASP A 191 1.54 3.72 14.39
C ASP A 191 1.02 3.67 12.96
N PHE A 192 -0.25 3.30 12.79
CA PHE A 192 -0.88 3.26 11.48
C PHE A 192 -1.47 4.63 11.15
N TYR A 193 -0.84 5.32 10.18
CA TYR A 193 -1.22 6.68 9.82
C TYR A 193 -1.48 6.87 8.33
N VAL A 194 -2.65 7.40 8.01
CA VAL A 194 -2.96 7.94 6.68
C VAL A 194 -3.26 9.44 6.83
N PRO A 195 -2.38 10.35 6.37
CA PRO A 195 -2.51 11.78 6.63
C PRO A 195 -3.87 12.37 6.26
N GLN A 196 -4.43 12.00 5.11
CA GLN A 196 -5.70 12.51 4.59
C GLN A 196 -6.91 12.04 5.43
N ILE A 197 -6.75 11.00 6.25
CA ILE A 197 -7.80 10.51 7.13
C ILE A 197 -7.84 11.28 8.46
N ARG A 198 -6.75 11.96 8.86
CA ARG A 198 -6.61 12.71 10.13
C ARG A 198 -6.71 11.85 11.40
N SER A 199 -6.57 10.54 11.24
CA SER A 199 -6.55 9.61 12.35
C SER A 199 -5.27 8.81 12.29
N LYS A 200 -4.66 8.65 13.46
CA LYS A 200 -3.47 7.83 13.68
C LYS A 200 -3.61 7.22 15.06
N MET A 201 -3.00 6.07 15.29
CA MET A 201 -3.03 5.44 16.59
C MET A 201 -1.86 4.46 16.70
N ASP A 202 -1.20 4.51 17.84
CA ASP A 202 -0.10 3.62 18.16
C ASP A 202 -0.61 2.18 18.28
N MET A 203 0.14 1.25 17.71
CA MET A 203 -0.08 -0.18 17.74
C MET A 203 0.87 -0.76 18.78
N VAL A 204 0.32 -1.18 19.92
CA VAL A 204 1.13 -1.61 21.06
C VAL A 204 1.11 -3.14 21.18
N PRO A 205 2.27 -3.82 21.14
CA PRO A 205 2.32 -5.26 21.32
C PRO A 205 1.60 -5.70 22.60
N GLY A 206 0.71 -6.70 22.46
CA GLY A 206 -0.11 -7.21 23.57
C GLY A 206 -1.42 -6.46 23.83
N MET A 207 -1.74 -5.40 23.06
CA MET A 207 -3.02 -4.70 23.11
C MET A 207 -3.63 -4.56 21.71
N VAL A 208 -4.95 -4.40 21.67
CA VAL A 208 -5.66 -4.01 20.45
C VAL A 208 -6.13 -2.57 20.62
N SER A 209 -5.41 -1.64 20.01
CA SER A 209 -5.84 -0.25 19.91
C SER A 209 -6.82 -0.08 18.74
N TYR A 210 -7.53 1.04 18.69
CA TYR A 210 -8.44 1.31 17.58
C TYR A 210 -8.65 2.80 17.34
N PHE A 211 -9.04 3.12 16.12
CA PHE A 211 -9.70 4.38 15.79
C PHE A 211 -10.78 4.09 14.74
N TRP A 212 -11.53 5.13 14.35
CA TRP A 212 -12.53 4.99 13.30
C TRP A 212 -12.56 6.23 12.40
N PHE A 213 -13.04 6.02 11.18
CA PHE A 213 -13.29 7.07 10.21
C PHE A 213 -14.27 6.59 9.15
N THR A 214 -14.83 7.51 8.38
CA THR A 214 -15.58 7.23 7.15
C THR A 214 -14.79 7.80 5.98
N PRO A 215 -14.30 6.99 5.02
CA PRO A 215 -13.68 7.51 3.81
C PRO A 215 -14.71 8.28 2.98
N THR A 216 -14.38 9.51 2.55
CA THR A 216 -15.31 10.40 1.83
C THR A 216 -14.83 10.76 0.42
N LYS A 217 -13.68 10.23 0.00
CA LYS A 217 -13.10 10.49 -1.31
C LYS A 217 -12.36 9.27 -1.83
N THR A 218 -12.68 8.87 -3.06
CA THR A 218 -11.96 7.81 -3.77
C THR A 218 -10.53 8.23 -4.07
N GLY A 219 -9.60 7.27 -4.05
CA GLY A 219 -8.20 7.52 -4.40
C GLY A 219 -7.25 6.55 -3.73
N LYS A 220 -5.97 6.68 -4.10
CA LYS A 220 -4.86 5.94 -3.49
C LYS A 220 -4.12 6.85 -2.53
N TYR A 221 -4.08 6.47 -1.27
CA TYR A 221 -3.47 7.21 -0.17
C TYR A 221 -2.31 6.42 0.41
N GLU A 222 -1.24 7.12 0.76
CA GLU A 222 -0.09 6.48 1.38
C GLU A 222 -0.36 6.19 2.87
N VAL A 223 -0.02 4.97 3.28
CA VAL A 223 0.01 4.53 4.67
C VAL A 223 1.45 4.66 5.16
N LEU A 224 1.62 5.29 6.32
CA LEU A 224 2.92 5.52 6.95
C LEU A 224 2.97 4.86 8.33
N CYS A 225 4.15 4.39 8.71
CA CYS A 225 4.44 4.13 10.12
C CYS A 225 4.80 5.45 10.81
N ALA A 226 4.05 5.85 11.84
CA ALA A 226 4.24 7.13 12.53
C ALA A 226 4.88 7.01 13.93
N GLU A 227 5.41 5.82 14.26
CA GLU A 227 6.14 5.54 15.50
C GLU A 227 7.45 4.83 15.15
N PHE A 228 8.56 5.20 15.78
CA PHE A 228 9.88 4.73 15.38
C PHE A 228 10.04 3.23 15.68
N CYS A 229 9.91 2.41 14.63
CA CYS A 229 9.92 0.95 14.73
C CYS A 229 11.24 0.32 14.27
N GLY A 230 12.36 1.06 14.32
CA GLY A 230 13.69 0.58 13.97
C GLY A 230 14.21 1.04 12.61
N VAL A 231 15.27 0.37 12.12
CA VAL A 231 16.08 0.83 10.97
C VAL A 231 15.30 0.98 9.66
N GLY A 232 14.28 0.14 9.43
CA GLY A 232 13.41 0.22 8.26
C GLY A 232 12.17 1.11 8.44
N HIS A 233 12.06 1.85 9.54
CA HIS A 233 10.89 2.68 9.87
C HIS A 233 10.45 3.59 8.71
N TYR A 234 11.40 4.29 8.08
CA TYR A 234 11.09 5.21 6.96
C TYR A 234 10.55 4.51 5.71
N ASN A 235 10.79 3.19 5.58
CA ASN A 235 10.41 2.36 4.45
C ASN A 235 9.14 1.54 4.73
N MET A 236 8.63 1.56 5.97
CA MET A 236 7.38 0.89 6.37
C MET A 236 6.16 1.64 5.82
N ARG A 237 5.98 1.54 4.50
CA ARG A 237 4.96 2.25 3.74
C ARG A 237 3.97 1.26 3.17
N GLY A 238 2.76 1.74 2.96
CA GLY A 238 1.70 0.99 2.30
C GLY A 238 0.76 1.90 1.56
N HIS A 239 -0.34 1.33 1.07
CA HIS A 239 -1.37 2.08 0.40
C HIS A 239 -2.75 1.70 0.91
N MET A 240 -3.58 2.72 1.08
CA MET A 240 -5.01 2.58 1.27
C MET A 240 -5.70 3.07 0.01
N ILE A 241 -6.48 2.21 -0.63
CA ILE A 241 -7.27 2.55 -1.82
C ILE A 241 -8.74 2.66 -1.41
N VAL A 242 -9.34 3.82 -1.62
CA VAL A 242 -10.77 4.03 -1.42
C VAL A 242 -11.48 3.92 -2.76
N GLU A 243 -12.43 3.00 -2.85
CA GLU A 243 -13.14 2.66 -4.08
C GLU A 243 -14.65 2.52 -3.82
N GLU A 244 -15.44 2.46 -4.89
CA GLU A 244 -16.87 2.18 -4.79
C GLU A 244 -17.13 0.78 -4.21
N GLN A 245 -18.23 0.64 -3.45
CA GLN A 245 -18.59 -0.60 -2.73
C GLN A 245 -18.51 -1.85 -3.62
N GLY A 246 -19.04 -1.81 -4.85
CA GLY A 246 -19.03 -2.95 -5.76
C GLY A 246 -17.63 -3.38 -6.21
N VAL A 247 -16.69 -2.45 -6.36
CA VAL A 247 -15.28 -2.74 -6.71
C VAL A 247 -14.56 -3.34 -5.51
N PHE A 248 -14.77 -2.76 -4.33
CA PHE A 248 -14.27 -3.30 -3.08
C PHE A 248 -14.74 -4.74 -2.84
N ASP A 249 -16.03 -5.02 -3.01
CA ASP A 249 -16.60 -6.36 -2.80
C ASP A 249 -16.01 -7.38 -3.78
N GLN A 250 -15.84 -7.01 -5.05
CA GLN A 250 -15.18 -7.87 -6.05
C GLN A 250 -13.73 -8.18 -5.66
N TRP A 251 -12.99 -7.18 -5.21
CA TRP A 251 -11.61 -7.36 -4.76
C TRP A 251 -11.53 -8.24 -3.52
N LEU A 252 -12.38 -7.99 -2.51
CA LEU A 252 -12.38 -8.72 -1.24
C LEU A 252 -12.72 -10.20 -1.45
N ASN A 253 -13.69 -10.50 -2.33
CA ASN A 253 -14.06 -11.87 -2.68
C ASN A 253 -12.95 -12.65 -3.42
N GLY A 254 -11.96 -11.95 -3.98
CA GLY A 254 -10.78 -12.55 -4.61
C GLY A 254 -9.64 -12.87 -3.66
N GLN A 255 -9.73 -12.44 -2.40
CA GLN A 255 -8.70 -12.68 -1.38
C GLN A 255 -8.93 -14.02 -0.67
N PRO A 256 -7.86 -14.68 -0.20
CA PRO A 256 -7.98 -15.97 0.47
C PRO A 256 -8.60 -15.81 1.87
N THR A 257 -9.44 -16.76 2.26
CA THR A 257 -9.86 -16.89 3.67
C THR A 257 -8.82 -17.63 4.51
N PHE A 258 -8.85 -17.49 5.83
CA PHE A 258 -7.94 -18.21 6.71
C PHE A 258 -8.01 -19.74 6.54
N ALA A 259 -9.21 -20.31 6.38
CA ALA A 259 -9.33 -21.74 6.11
C ALA A 259 -8.65 -22.15 4.78
N GLN A 260 -8.69 -21.29 3.77
CA GLN A 260 -8.01 -21.51 2.48
C GLN A 260 -6.49 -21.42 2.62
N THR A 261 -5.96 -20.52 3.46
CA THR A 261 -4.51 -20.43 3.69
C THR A 261 -3.97 -21.66 4.43
N LEU A 262 -4.73 -22.22 5.37
CA LEU A 262 -4.36 -23.47 6.05
C LEU A 262 -4.34 -24.68 5.10
N THR A 263 -5.29 -24.76 4.16
CA THR A 263 -5.37 -25.87 3.21
C THR A 263 -4.35 -25.77 2.07
N THR A 264 -4.04 -24.56 1.61
CA THR A 264 -2.98 -24.30 0.62
C THR A 264 -1.60 -24.68 1.15
N THR A 265 -1.35 -24.44 2.45
CA THR A 265 -0.13 -24.90 3.13
C THR A 265 -0.07 -26.43 3.27
N ALA A 266 -1.22 -27.11 3.28
CA ALA A 266 -1.33 -28.56 3.44
C ALA A 266 -1.27 -29.37 2.12
N LYS A 267 -1.34 -28.73 0.94
CA LYS A 267 -1.18 -29.38 -0.37
C LYS A 267 -0.30 -28.55 -1.31
N PRO A 268 1.03 -28.73 -1.28
CA PRO A 268 1.85 -28.38 -2.41
C PRO A 268 1.56 -29.39 -3.52
N GLY A 269 0.84 -28.95 -4.56
CA GLY A 269 1.01 -29.59 -5.87
C GLY A 269 2.50 -29.53 -6.24
N ARG A 270 3.01 -30.57 -6.90
CA ARG A 270 4.40 -30.62 -7.40
C ARG A 270 4.72 -29.45 -8.35
N ASP A 271 3.69 -28.82 -8.91
CA ASP A 271 3.72 -27.58 -9.68
C ASP A 271 3.07 -26.50 -8.78
N ASN A 272 3.76 -25.53 -8.19
CA ASN A 272 4.77 -24.67 -8.78
C ASN A 272 5.66 -24.10 -7.65
N VAL A 273 6.92 -24.51 -7.59
CA VAL A 273 7.92 -24.08 -6.58
C VAL A 273 8.05 -22.55 -6.54
N LEU A 274 7.84 -21.86 -7.67
CA LEU A 274 7.86 -20.40 -7.75
C LEU A 274 6.69 -19.76 -7.01
N GLU A 275 5.51 -20.36 -7.06
CA GLU A 275 4.32 -19.82 -6.38
C GLU A 275 4.47 -19.94 -4.87
N LYS A 276 4.97 -21.09 -4.39
CA LYS A 276 5.38 -21.25 -2.99
C LYS A 276 6.43 -20.21 -2.60
N GLY A 277 7.41 -19.95 -3.47
CA GLY A 277 8.40 -18.89 -3.27
C GLY A 277 7.76 -17.51 -3.13
N ARG A 278 6.81 -17.15 -4.00
CA ARG A 278 6.09 -15.87 -3.97
C ARG A 278 5.30 -15.68 -2.68
N GLN A 279 4.61 -16.73 -2.22
CA GLN A 279 3.86 -16.70 -0.97
C GLN A 279 4.79 -16.53 0.23
N LEU A 280 5.90 -17.26 0.28
CA LEU A 280 6.87 -17.17 1.37
C LEU A 280 7.50 -15.77 1.46
N VAL A 281 7.96 -15.18 0.35
CA VAL A 281 8.59 -13.85 0.40
C VAL A 281 7.62 -12.74 0.79
N GLU A 282 6.33 -12.92 0.52
CA GLU A 282 5.28 -12.02 0.97
C GLU A 282 5.03 -12.20 2.47
N GLN A 283 4.76 -13.44 2.92
CA GLN A 283 4.46 -13.77 4.31
C GLN A 283 5.59 -13.41 5.27
N LEU A 284 6.83 -13.65 4.86
CA LEU A 284 8.04 -13.34 5.64
C LEU A 284 8.43 -11.86 5.56
N GLY A 285 7.79 -11.07 4.69
CA GLY A 285 8.04 -9.65 4.55
C GLY A 285 9.35 -9.29 3.86
N CYS A 286 9.91 -10.21 3.07
CA CYS A 286 11.13 -9.95 2.32
C CYS A 286 10.97 -8.75 1.36
N LYS A 287 9.76 -8.55 0.81
CA LYS A 287 9.44 -7.44 -0.10
C LYS A 287 9.52 -6.05 0.55
N ALA A 288 9.50 -5.96 1.89
CA ALA A 288 9.69 -4.69 2.59
C ALA A 288 11.13 -4.16 2.46
N CYS A 289 12.09 -5.04 2.16
CA CYS A 289 13.51 -4.68 2.03
C CYS A 289 14.09 -4.97 0.63
N HIS A 290 13.53 -5.93 -0.10
CA HIS A 290 14.02 -6.37 -1.40
C HIS A 290 13.00 -6.11 -2.51
N SER A 291 13.42 -5.42 -3.56
CA SER A 291 12.60 -5.23 -4.75
C SER A 291 12.70 -6.43 -5.70
N GLN A 292 11.62 -6.69 -6.43
CA GLN A 292 11.63 -7.71 -7.49
C GLN A 292 12.01 -7.15 -8.86
N ASP A 293 11.98 -5.82 -9.03
CA ASP A 293 12.33 -5.13 -10.26
C ASP A 293 13.83 -4.78 -10.36
N GLY A 294 14.60 -5.02 -9.29
CA GLY A 294 16.04 -4.76 -9.22
C GLY A 294 16.39 -3.39 -8.64
N SER A 295 15.42 -2.54 -8.32
CA SER A 295 15.65 -1.26 -7.65
C SER A 295 16.28 -1.45 -6.26
N ALA A 296 17.20 -0.57 -5.87
CA ALA A 296 17.80 -0.62 -4.54
C ALA A 296 16.81 -0.15 -3.46
N SER A 297 16.79 -0.84 -2.32
CA SER A 297 16.02 -0.44 -1.12
C SER A 297 16.88 -0.65 0.13
N LEU A 298 16.33 -1.18 1.23
CA LEU A 298 17.09 -1.58 2.42
C LEU A 298 18.00 -2.79 2.16
N GLY A 299 17.64 -3.64 1.20
CA GLY A 299 18.44 -4.72 0.68
C GLY A 299 18.59 -4.66 -0.85
N PRO A 300 19.45 -5.51 -1.43
CA PRO A 300 19.63 -5.60 -2.87
C PRO A 300 18.35 -6.07 -3.58
N GLY A 301 18.05 -5.47 -4.73
CA GLY A 301 16.99 -5.93 -5.62
C GLY A 301 17.32 -7.26 -6.28
N TRP A 302 16.31 -8.09 -6.55
CA TRP A 302 16.51 -9.48 -6.99
C TRP A 302 16.60 -9.66 -8.51
N LYS A 303 16.12 -8.70 -9.31
CA LYS A 303 16.17 -8.81 -10.77
C LYS A 303 17.61 -8.88 -11.27
N GLY A 304 17.96 -9.98 -11.93
CA GLY A 304 19.33 -10.23 -12.41
C GLY A 304 20.38 -10.36 -11.30
N LEU A 305 19.96 -10.62 -10.05
CA LEU A 305 20.90 -10.78 -8.92
C LEU A 305 21.62 -12.14 -8.99
N TYR A 306 20.89 -13.20 -9.31
CA TYR A 306 21.48 -14.55 -9.41
C TYR A 306 22.48 -14.62 -10.57
N GLY A 307 23.67 -15.16 -10.31
CA GLY A 307 24.77 -15.24 -11.28
C GLY A 307 25.56 -13.95 -11.48
N ARG A 308 25.15 -12.84 -10.86
CA ARG A 308 25.91 -11.58 -10.87
C ARG A 308 27.07 -11.64 -9.88
N THR A 309 28.21 -11.04 -10.23
CA THR A 309 29.30 -10.79 -9.27
C THR A 309 28.97 -9.57 -8.41
N GLU A 310 28.89 -9.77 -7.09
CA GLU A 310 28.70 -8.70 -6.11
C GLU A 310 30.00 -8.42 -5.34
N GLN A 311 30.18 -7.15 -4.94
CA GLN A 311 31.24 -6.75 -4.02
C GLN A 311 30.67 -6.72 -2.60
N PHE A 312 31.46 -7.21 -1.64
CA PHE A 312 31.07 -7.27 -0.24
C PHE A 312 31.72 -6.16 0.58
N ALA A 313 31.14 -5.86 1.74
CA ALA A 313 31.60 -4.79 2.62
C ALA A 313 33.03 -5.00 3.16
N ASP A 314 33.54 -6.24 3.14
CA ASP A 314 34.91 -6.60 3.51
C ASP A 314 35.93 -6.41 2.36
N GLY A 315 35.48 -5.94 1.20
CA GLY A 315 36.30 -5.73 0.00
C GLY A 315 36.48 -6.96 -0.87
N THR A 316 35.90 -8.10 -0.50
CA THR A 316 35.91 -9.31 -1.35
C THR A 316 34.80 -9.26 -2.40
N SER A 317 34.83 -10.18 -3.37
CA SER A 317 33.77 -10.29 -4.38
C SER A 317 33.51 -11.75 -4.69
N ALA A 318 32.25 -12.10 -4.89
CA ALA A 318 31.87 -13.44 -5.34
C ALA A 318 30.65 -13.36 -6.26
N VAL A 319 30.46 -14.42 -7.03
CA VAL A 319 29.22 -14.64 -7.78
C VAL A 319 28.11 -14.96 -6.79
N VAL A 320 26.95 -14.34 -6.96
CA VAL A 320 25.74 -14.66 -6.23
C VAL A 320 25.21 -15.99 -6.74
N ASP A 321 25.68 -17.07 -6.12
CA ASP A 321 25.23 -18.43 -6.38
C ASP A 321 24.21 -18.90 -5.32
N GLU A 322 23.78 -20.16 -5.42
CA GLU A 322 22.79 -20.71 -4.50
C GLU A 322 23.33 -20.83 -3.07
N ALA A 323 24.63 -21.10 -2.90
CA ALA A 323 25.26 -21.18 -1.59
C ALA A 323 25.27 -19.80 -0.91
N TYR A 324 25.60 -18.75 -1.66
CA TYR A 324 25.53 -17.38 -1.18
C TYR A 324 24.11 -16.96 -0.79
N LEU A 325 23.10 -17.28 -1.60
CA LEU A 325 21.71 -16.96 -1.25
C LEU A 325 21.24 -17.69 0.00
N LYS A 326 21.60 -18.98 0.17
CA LYS A 326 21.30 -19.74 1.39
C LYS A 326 21.97 -19.12 2.61
N GLU A 327 23.26 -18.83 2.51
CA GLU A 327 24.01 -18.18 3.60
C GLU A 327 23.44 -16.80 3.92
N SER A 328 23.09 -15.99 2.92
CA SER A 328 22.54 -14.66 3.14
C SER A 328 21.16 -14.68 3.80
N ILE A 329 20.37 -15.73 3.60
CA ILE A 329 19.05 -15.89 4.24
C ILE A 329 19.19 -16.42 5.69
N LEU A 330 20.10 -17.38 5.89
CA LEU A 330 20.29 -18.07 7.18
C LEU A 330 21.23 -17.30 8.13
N ASP A 331 22.24 -16.61 7.60
CA ASP A 331 23.23 -15.78 8.29
C ASP A 331 23.56 -14.49 7.49
N PRO A 332 22.63 -13.53 7.41
CA PRO A 332 22.75 -12.31 6.59
C PRO A 332 23.94 -11.41 6.92
N LYS A 333 24.59 -11.62 8.08
CA LYS A 333 25.74 -10.81 8.51
C LYS A 333 27.08 -11.41 8.08
N ALA A 334 27.10 -12.65 7.59
CA ALA A 334 28.32 -13.33 7.17
C ALA A 334 28.99 -12.64 5.98
N ARG A 335 28.23 -12.31 4.93
CA ARG A 335 28.73 -11.66 3.71
C ARG A 335 27.76 -10.58 3.21
N LEU A 336 27.92 -9.38 3.76
CA LEU A 336 27.11 -8.21 3.45
C LEU A 336 27.51 -7.59 2.11
N VAL A 337 26.56 -7.38 1.21
CA VAL A 337 26.78 -6.64 -0.05
C VAL A 337 27.18 -5.19 0.26
N GLN A 338 28.20 -4.69 -0.42
CA GLN A 338 28.71 -3.34 -0.25
C GLN A 338 27.59 -2.30 -0.51
N GLY A 339 27.49 -1.31 0.38
CA GLY A 339 26.51 -0.23 0.25
C GLY A 339 25.16 -0.49 0.93
N TYR A 340 24.91 -1.70 1.45
CA TYR A 340 23.71 -2.03 2.22
C TYR A 340 24.00 -2.11 3.72
N PRO A 341 23.07 -1.67 4.60
CA PRO A 341 23.24 -1.79 6.04
C PRO A 341 22.94 -3.22 6.52
N PRO A 342 23.55 -3.71 7.62
CA PRO A 342 23.35 -5.07 8.16
C PRO A 342 22.02 -5.19 8.92
N VAL A 343 20.90 -4.96 8.22
CA VAL A 343 19.54 -4.87 8.79
C VAL A 343 18.68 -6.11 8.55
N MET A 344 19.11 -6.98 7.62
CA MET A 344 18.40 -8.23 7.35
C MET A 344 18.50 -9.17 8.55
N VAL A 345 17.34 -9.69 8.98
CA VAL A 345 17.24 -10.68 10.05
C VAL A 345 17.52 -12.09 9.50
N ALA A 346 18.06 -12.96 10.35
CA ALA A 346 18.24 -14.36 10.00
C ALA A 346 16.87 -15.06 9.96
N TYR A 347 16.60 -15.79 8.87
CA TYR A 347 15.37 -16.58 8.73
C TYR A 347 15.69 -18.07 8.93
N THR A 348 14.91 -18.74 9.77
CA THR A 348 15.02 -20.19 9.97
C THR A 348 14.01 -20.91 9.08
N LEU A 349 14.35 -21.09 7.81
CA LEU A 349 13.49 -21.78 6.83
C LEU A 349 13.86 -23.25 6.71
N LYS A 350 12.86 -24.10 6.43
CA LYS A 350 13.10 -25.49 6.03
C LYS A 350 13.72 -25.54 4.63
N ASP A 351 14.41 -26.62 4.29
CA ASP A 351 15.10 -26.76 3.00
C ASP A 351 14.16 -26.59 1.80
N ASP A 352 12.92 -27.04 1.92
CA ASP A 352 11.88 -26.94 0.88
C ASP A 352 11.27 -25.53 0.76
N GLU A 353 11.34 -24.71 1.81
CA GLU A 353 10.92 -23.31 1.82
C GLU A 353 12.05 -22.43 1.28
N LEU A 354 13.28 -22.67 1.76
CA LEU A 354 14.49 -22.00 1.30
C LEU A 354 14.72 -22.22 -0.20
N GLY A 355 14.54 -23.46 -0.68
CA GLY A 355 14.61 -23.78 -2.09
C GLY A 355 13.57 -23.04 -2.95
N ALA A 356 12.36 -22.84 -2.42
CA ALA A 356 11.30 -22.11 -3.13
C ALA A 356 11.59 -20.60 -3.24
N VAL A 357 12.12 -19.98 -2.17
CA VAL A 357 12.56 -18.58 -2.19
C VAL A 357 13.71 -18.39 -3.18
N ILE A 358 14.69 -19.28 -3.18
CA ILE A 358 15.84 -19.21 -4.10
C ILE A 358 15.39 -19.42 -5.56
N ALA A 359 14.47 -20.36 -5.81
CA ALA A 359 13.91 -20.56 -7.14
C ALA A 359 13.21 -19.30 -7.66
N LEU A 360 12.49 -18.58 -6.80
CA LEU A 360 11.91 -17.28 -7.15
C LEU A 360 12.98 -16.25 -7.51
N ILE A 361 14.03 -16.09 -6.70
CA ILE A 361 15.12 -15.14 -6.98
C ILE A 361 15.81 -15.48 -8.31
N LYS A 362 16.08 -16.77 -8.56
CA LYS A 362 16.63 -17.26 -9.83
C LYS A 362 15.73 -16.89 -11.02
N SER A 363 14.41 -17.06 -10.90
CA SER A 363 13.46 -16.78 -11.97
C SER A 363 13.46 -15.30 -12.40
N LEU A 364 13.87 -14.38 -11.53
CA LEU A 364 13.97 -12.95 -11.82
C LEU A 364 15.25 -12.58 -12.60
N GLY A 365 16.15 -13.54 -12.85
CA GLY A 365 17.38 -13.36 -13.64
C GLY A 365 17.37 -14.02 -15.02
N ALA A 366 16.46 -14.96 -15.28
CA ALA A 366 16.47 -15.76 -16.52
C ALA A 366 15.81 -15.01 -17.70
N ALA A 367 16.60 -14.19 -18.37
CA ALA A 367 16.43 -13.93 -19.81
C ALA A 367 17.70 -14.46 -20.51
N GLY A 368 17.66 -15.73 -20.90
CA GLY A 368 18.67 -16.39 -21.74
C GLY A 368 19.38 -17.58 -21.08
N GLN A 369 19.40 -18.70 -21.82
CA GLN A 369 20.17 -19.95 -21.63
C GLN A 369 19.52 -21.05 -20.79
N ASP A 370 18.68 -21.89 -21.41
CA ASP A 370 19.09 -23.20 -21.97
C ASP A 370 17.84 -24.09 -22.17
N ASP A 371 17.39 -24.19 -23.42
CA ASP A 371 16.40 -25.18 -23.87
C ASP A 371 17.10 -26.54 -24.08
N GLU A 372 16.79 -27.52 -23.22
CA GLU A 372 16.80 -28.93 -23.62
C GLU A 372 15.46 -29.58 -23.23
N PRO A 373 14.81 -30.34 -24.13
CA PRO A 373 13.44 -30.74 -23.94
C PRO A 373 13.35 -32.03 -23.11
N SER A 374 12.73 -31.95 -21.93
CA SER A 374 12.31 -33.15 -21.21
C SER A 374 11.05 -33.71 -21.88
N THR A 375 11.19 -34.87 -22.50
CA THR A 375 10.08 -35.68 -23.00
C THR A 375 9.23 -36.15 -21.82
N GLY A 376 8.06 -35.54 -21.63
CA GLY A 376 7.02 -35.92 -20.68
C GLY A 376 5.68 -35.99 -21.39
N GLU A 377 4.87 -36.97 -21.02
CA GLU A 377 3.81 -37.58 -21.83
C GLU A 377 2.61 -36.67 -22.16
N ALA A 378 2.03 -36.95 -23.33
CA ALA A 378 1.02 -36.17 -24.01
C ALA A 378 -0.32 -36.07 -23.24
N SER A 379 -0.69 -34.84 -22.91
CA SER A 379 -2.07 -34.37 -22.82
C SER A 379 -2.28 -33.33 -23.93
N SER A 380 -3.46 -33.29 -24.55
CA SER A 380 -3.73 -32.57 -25.81
C SER A 380 -3.17 -31.12 -25.86
N PRO A 381 -2.30 -30.76 -26.83
CA PRO A 381 -1.52 -29.51 -26.84
C PRO A 381 -2.33 -28.19 -26.86
N GLY A 382 -3.60 -28.25 -27.29
CA GLY A 382 -4.42 -27.05 -27.48
C GLY A 382 -5.12 -26.54 -26.21
N GLU A 383 -5.48 -27.43 -25.28
CA GLU A 383 -6.24 -27.05 -24.08
C GLU A 383 -5.33 -26.48 -22.98
N ASP A 384 -4.09 -26.97 -22.88
CA ASP A 384 -3.13 -26.53 -21.87
C ASP A 384 -2.63 -25.09 -22.13
N LEU A 385 -2.38 -24.75 -23.40
CA LEU A 385 -2.03 -23.38 -23.82
C LEU A 385 -3.14 -22.36 -23.57
N VAL A 386 -4.40 -22.76 -23.77
CA VAL A 386 -5.57 -21.89 -23.50
C VAL A 386 -5.73 -21.66 -21.99
N ALA A 387 -5.58 -22.71 -21.18
CA ALA A 387 -5.64 -22.61 -19.72
C ALA A 387 -4.48 -21.77 -19.16
N GLN A 388 -3.27 -21.91 -19.72
CA GLN A 388 -2.12 -21.07 -19.39
C GLN A 388 -2.37 -19.61 -19.76
N GLY A 389 -2.88 -19.34 -20.96
CA GLY A 389 -3.23 -17.99 -21.40
C GLY A 389 -4.32 -17.34 -20.55
N GLN A 390 -5.29 -18.12 -20.06
CA GLN A 390 -6.32 -17.62 -19.15
C GLN A 390 -5.74 -17.19 -17.80
N ARG A 391 -4.86 -18.01 -17.21
CA ARG A 391 -4.17 -17.68 -15.95
C ARG A 391 -3.30 -16.43 -16.13
N LEU A 392 -2.58 -16.35 -17.24
CA LEU A 392 -1.72 -15.23 -17.58
C LEU A 392 -2.51 -13.93 -17.80
N ALA A 393 -3.66 -14.00 -18.47
CA ALA A 393 -4.55 -12.85 -18.63
C ALA A 393 -5.07 -12.32 -17.28
N GLY A 394 -5.28 -13.20 -16.30
CA GLY A 394 -5.61 -12.83 -14.93
C GLY A 394 -4.44 -12.18 -14.19
N SER A 395 -3.25 -12.79 -14.25
CA SER A 395 -2.07 -12.28 -13.54
C SER A 395 -1.53 -10.96 -14.10
N LEU A 396 -1.65 -10.74 -15.42
CA LEU A 396 -1.29 -9.47 -16.06
C LEU A 396 -2.39 -8.40 -15.95
N GLY A 397 -3.50 -8.72 -15.29
CA GLY A 397 -4.62 -7.79 -15.11
C GLY A 397 -5.42 -7.49 -16.39
N CYS A 398 -5.19 -8.22 -17.48
CA CYS A 398 -5.89 -8.02 -18.75
C CYS A 398 -7.41 -8.14 -18.60
N LEU A 399 -7.87 -9.08 -17.76
CA LEU A 399 -9.29 -9.36 -17.52
C LEU A 399 -10.02 -8.25 -16.73
N ALA A 400 -9.29 -7.33 -16.11
CA ALA A 400 -9.89 -6.16 -15.46
C ALA A 400 -10.40 -5.13 -16.48
N CYS A 401 -9.82 -5.12 -17.68
CA CYS A 401 -10.16 -4.18 -18.74
C CYS A 401 -10.88 -4.85 -19.92
N HIS A 402 -10.54 -6.10 -20.23
CA HIS A 402 -11.08 -6.87 -21.34
C HIS A 402 -12.02 -7.97 -20.84
N SER A 403 -13.29 -7.88 -21.22
CA SER A 403 -14.27 -8.93 -20.94
C SER A 403 -14.10 -10.11 -21.90
N VAL A 404 -14.59 -11.29 -21.51
CA VAL A 404 -14.58 -12.51 -22.35
C VAL A 404 -15.99 -12.99 -22.69
N ASP A 405 -17.01 -12.21 -22.34
CA ASP A 405 -18.44 -12.53 -22.39
C ASP A 405 -19.24 -11.50 -23.22
N GLY A 406 -18.55 -10.66 -23.99
CA GLY A 406 -19.16 -9.68 -24.89
C GLY A 406 -19.53 -8.35 -24.23
N ASN A 407 -19.44 -8.24 -22.91
CA ASN A 407 -19.78 -7.01 -22.20
C ASN A 407 -18.79 -5.87 -22.54
N LYS A 408 -19.29 -4.63 -22.63
CA LYS A 408 -18.43 -3.47 -22.93
C LYS A 408 -17.61 -3.08 -21.69
N GLY A 409 -16.30 -3.24 -21.76
CA GLY A 409 -15.35 -2.87 -20.71
C GLY A 409 -14.53 -1.62 -21.01
N VAL A 410 -13.43 -1.45 -20.28
CA VAL A 410 -12.41 -0.40 -20.52
C VAL A 410 -11.68 -0.64 -21.85
N GLY A 411 -11.51 -1.92 -22.22
CA GLY A 411 -11.03 -2.37 -23.53
C GLY A 411 -12.09 -3.19 -24.29
N PRO A 412 -11.84 -3.52 -25.57
CA PRO A 412 -12.72 -4.38 -26.36
C PRO A 412 -12.85 -5.78 -25.75
N SER A 413 -14.05 -6.35 -25.80
CA SER A 413 -14.28 -7.74 -25.41
C SER A 413 -13.50 -8.69 -26.31
N TRP A 414 -12.99 -9.78 -25.75
CA TRP A 414 -12.33 -10.86 -26.48
C TRP A 414 -13.33 -11.87 -27.07
N GLN A 415 -14.60 -11.84 -26.66
CA GLN A 415 -15.61 -12.70 -27.26
C GLN A 415 -15.82 -12.33 -28.74
N GLY A 416 -15.56 -13.28 -29.64
CA GLY A 416 -15.70 -13.07 -31.09
C GLY A 416 -14.76 -12.01 -31.67
N LEU A 417 -13.69 -11.63 -30.96
CA LEU A 417 -12.77 -10.57 -31.40
C LEU A 417 -11.79 -11.07 -32.46
N TYR A 418 -11.17 -12.23 -32.24
CA TYR A 418 -10.19 -12.78 -33.16
C TYR A 418 -10.84 -13.14 -34.51
N GLY A 419 -10.22 -12.72 -35.61
CA GLY A 419 -10.72 -12.89 -36.97
C GLY A 419 -11.70 -11.81 -37.44
N LYS A 420 -12.22 -10.96 -36.55
CA LYS A 420 -13.14 -9.86 -36.87
C LYS A 420 -12.38 -8.65 -37.43
N THR A 421 -13.03 -7.88 -38.31
CA THR A 421 -12.54 -6.56 -38.73
C THR A 421 -13.01 -5.50 -37.74
N GLN A 422 -12.07 -4.76 -37.15
CA GLN A 422 -12.34 -3.63 -36.26
C GLN A 422 -12.02 -2.31 -36.94
N THR A 423 -12.85 -1.30 -36.69
CA THR A 423 -12.58 0.09 -37.09
C THR A 423 -11.72 0.76 -36.01
N LEU A 424 -10.66 1.44 -36.41
CA LEU A 424 -9.74 2.16 -35.54
C LEU A 424 -10.21 3.61 -35.32
N ALA A 425 -9.61 4.28 -34.33
CA ALA A 425 -9.93 5.67 -33.98
C ALA A 425 -9.66 6.69 -35.11
N ASP A 426 -8.82 6.34 -36.09
CA ASP A 426 -8.50 7.13 -37.28
C ASP A 426 -9.39 6.80 -38.49
N ASP A 427 -10.50 6.09 -38.28
CA ASP A 427 -11.45 5.61 -39.29
C ASP A 427 -10.90 4.58 -40.29
N THR A 428 -9.68 4.08 -40.10
CA THR A 428 -9.16 2.93 -40.84
C THR A 428 -9.71 1.60 -40.28
N SER A 429 -9.59 0.51 -41.03
CA SER A 429 -10.04 -0.82 -40.61
C SER A 429 -8.90 -1.83 -40.57
N VAL A 430 -8.84 -2.64 -39.51
CA VAL A 430 -7.83 -3.68 -39.31
C VAL A 430 -8.49 -5.03 -39.01
N LYS A 431 -7.94 -6.11 -39.56
CA LYS A 431 -8.34 -7.47 -39.18
C LYS A 431 -7.62 -7.85 -37.90
N VAL A 432 -8.36 -8.33 -36.90
CA VAL A 432 -7.77 -8.83 -35.65
C VAL A 432 -7.17 -10.21 -35.91
N ASP A 433 -5.89 -10.23 -36.26
CA ASP A 433 -5.08 -11.44 -36.37
C ASP A 433 -4.03 -11.52 -35.24
N GLU A 434 -3.16 -12.52 -35.29
CA GLU A 434 -2.11 -12.65 -34.26
C GLU A 434 -1.17 -11.46 -34.23
N GLY A 435 -0.82 -10.91 -35.41
CA GLY A 435 0.06 -9.75 -35.52
C GLY A 435 -0.54 -8.52 -34.83
N TYR A 436 -1.84 -8.28 -35.06
CA TYR A 436 -2.58 -7.21 -34.39
C TYR A 436 -2.61 -7.40 -32.86
N ILE A 437 -2.85 -8.62 -32.37
CA ILE A 437 -2.86 -8.88 -30.92
C ILE A 437 -1.48 -8.68 -30.32
N LYS A 438 -0.42 -9.20 -30.96
CA LYS A 438 0.97 -9.01 -30.51
C LYS A 438 1.33 -7.52 -30.42
N GLU A 439 1.03 -6.78 -31.47
CA GLU A 439 1.27 -5.33 -31.51
C GLU A 439 0.44 -4.58 -30.47
N SER A 440 -0.81 -4.98 -30.22
CA SER A 440 -1.68 -4.35 -29.21
C SER A 440 -1.21 -4.61 -27.78
N VAL A 441 -0.50 -5.71 -27.51
CA VAL A 441 0.06 -6.02 -26.17
C VAL A 441 1.39 -5.29 -25.96
N LEU A 442 2.27 -5.31 -26.96
CA LEU A 442 3.60 -4.70 -26.88
C LEU A 442 3.58 -3.17 -27.07
N HIS A 443 2.68 -2.69 -27.93
CA HIS A 443 2.55 -1.29 -28.36
C HIS A 443 1.06 -0.85 -28.39
N PRO A 444 0.38 -0.84 -27.23
CA PRO A 444 -1.08 -0.66 -27.13
C PRO A 444 -1.62 0.65 -27.72
N ASN A 445 -0.80 1.70 -27.80
CA ASN A 445 -1.20 3.00 -28.34
C ASN A 445 -1.02 3.10 -29.87
N ALA A 446 -0.53 2.05 -30.53
CA ALA A 446 -0.29 2.06 -31.98
C ALA A 446 -1.59 1.98 -32.80
N LYS A 447 -2.55 1.14 -32.39
CA LYS A 447 -3.80 0.88 -33.13
C LYS A 447 -5.01 0.72 -32.22
N ILE A 448 -5.62 1.85 -31.85
CA ILE A 448 -6.73 1.90 -30.89
C ILE A 448 -8.07 1.69 -31.62
N VAL A 449 -8.88 0.75 -31.13
CA VAL A 449 -10.24 0.49 -31.64
C VAL A 449 -11.14 1.69 -31.38
N LYS A 450 -11.94 2.09 -32.37
CA LYS A 450 -12.87 3.22 -32.29
C LYS A 450 -13.83 3.06 -31.10
N GLY A 451 -13.91 4.10 -30.28
CA GLY A 451 -14.75 4.11 -29.07
C GLY A 451 -14.06 3.65 -27.78
N TYR A 452 -12.76 3.38 -27.81
CA TYR A 452 -11.92 3.10 -26.64
C TYR A 452 -10.82 4.16 -26.46
N ALA A 453 -10.41 4.38 -25.21
CA ALA A 453 -9.39 5.37 -24.85
C ALA A 453 -7.96 4.74 -24.85
N ALA A 454 -6.94 5.58 -25.07
CA ALA A 454 -5.53 5.21 -25.03
C ALA A 454 -5.01 4.97 -23.59
N VAL A 455 -5.57 3.99 -22.89
CA VAL A 455 -5.31 3.74 -21.45
C VAL A 455 -4.68 2.38 -21.16
N MET A 456 -4.47 1.55 -22.19
CA MET A 456 -3.87 0.22 -22.03
C MET A 456 -2.35 0.36 -21.78
N PRO A 457 -1.82 -0.19 -20.67
CA PRO A 457 -0.39 -0.15 -20.37
C PRO A 457 0.40 -1.03 -21.33
N ALA A 458 1.63 -0.63 -21.68
CA ALA A 458 2.53 -1.47 -22.47
C ALA A 458 3.00 -2.65 -21.63
N LEU A 459 2.80 -3.87 -22.13
CA LEU A 459 3.20 -5.11 -21.48
C LEU A 459 4.33 -5.76 -22.27
N ALA A 460 5.28 -6.41 -21.59
CA ALA A 460 6.41 -7.11 -22.21
C ALA A 460 6.49 -8.57 -21.72
N PRO A 461 5.47 -9.41 -22.00
CA PRO A 461 5.52 -10.84 -21.72
C PRO A 461 6.58 -11.54 -22.58
N SER A 462 7.05 -12.71 -22.16
CA SER A 462 7.90 -13.57 -22.99
C SER A 462 7.16 -14.04 -24.25
N ASP A 463 7.88 -14.56 -25.25
CA ASP A 463 7.25 -15.07 -26.47
C ASP A 463 6.28 -16.24 -26.20
N GLU A 464 6.61 -17.10 -25.23
CA GLU A 464 5.73 -18.20 -24.79
C GLU A 464 4.46 -17.69 -24.11
N GLU A 465 4.61 -16.72 -23.21
CA GLU A 465 3.51 -16.06 -22.53
C GLU A 465 2.58 -15.35 -23.53
N LEU A 466 3.16 -14.65 -24.50
CA LEU A 466 2.41 -13.98 -25.56
C LEU A 466 1.65 -14.98 -26.44
N ASN A 467 2.26 -16.11 -26.78
CA ASN A 467 1.61 -17.18 -27.54
C ASN A 467 0.46 -17.83 -26.76
N ALA A 468 0.62 -18.07 -25.45
CA ALA A 468 -0.44 -18.58 -24.58
C ALA A 468 -1.61 -17.58 -24.48
N LEU A 469 -1.31 -16.28 -24.30
CA LEU A 469 -2.33 -15.23 -24.26
C LEU A 469 -3.13 -15.16 -25.57
N ILE A 470 -2.44 -15.26 -26.71
CA ILE A 470 -3.08 -15.31 -28.03
C ILE A 470 -3.95 -16.56 -28.17
N ALA A 471 -3.48 -17.73 -27.71
CA ALA A 471 -4.27 -18.96 -27.73
C ALA A 471 -5.56 -18.80 -26.90
N PHE A 472 -5.49 -18.16 -25.74
CA PHE A 472 -6.66 -17.85 -24.93
C PHE A 472 -7.63 -16.88 -25.62
N ILE A 473 -7.13 -15.77 -26.19
CA ILE A 473 -7.97 -14.81 -26.92
C ILE A 473 -8.65 -15.48 -28.12
N LYS A 474 -7.91 -16.32 -28.87
CA LYS A 474 -8.46 -17.14 -29.95
C LYS A 474 -9.55 -18.10 -29.47
N SER A 475 -9.39 -18.73 -28.31
CA SER A 475 -10.39 -19.64 -27.76
C SER A 475 -11.74 -18.95 -27.53
N LYS A 476 -11.74 -17.64 -27.26
CA LYS A 476 -12.97 -16.84 -27.10
C LYS A 476 -13.62 -16.41 -28.41
N ALA A 477 -13.01 -16.75 -29.55
CA ALA A 477 -13.58 -16.49 -30.87
C ALA A 477 -14.65 -17.52 -31.29
N ASN A 478 -14.61 -18.73 -30.74
CA ASN A 478 -15.42 -19.88 -31.19
C ASN A 478 -16.54 -20.29 -30.21
N ALA A 479 -17.01 -19.41 -29.33
CA ALA A 479 -18.02 -19.76 -28.34
C ALA A 479 -19.41 -20.14 -28.92
N ASP A 480 -19.65 -19.91 -30.21
CA ASP A 480 -20.92 -20.28 -30.89
C ASP A 480 -20.87 -21.60 -31.69
N ALA A 481 -19.73 -22.33 -31.74
CA ALA A 481 -19.65 -23.58 -32.49
C ALA A 481 -20.10 -24.82 -31.69
N ASP A 482 -19.90 -24.85 -30.37
CA ASP A 482 -20.16 -26.05 -29.54
C ASP A 482 -21.57 -26.13 -28.94
N ALA A 483 -22.37 -25.07 -29.02
CA ALA A 483 -23.78 -25.10 -28.59
C ALA A 483 -24.72 -25.84 -29.57
N SER A 484 -24.22 -26.28 -30.73
CA SER A 484 -25.00 -26.94 -31.78
C SER A 484 -24.96 -28.48 -31.77
N LYS A 485 -24.23 -29.10 -30.83
CA LYS A 485 -24.09 -30.57 -30.75
C LYS A 485 -24.94 -31.27 -29.67
N ALA A 486 -25.84 -30.57 -29.00
CA ALA A 486 -26.86 -31.20 -28.19
C ALA A 486 -28.09 -31.53 -29.07
N GLU A 487 -28.09 -32.70 -29.72
CA GLU A 487 -29.31 -33.25 -30.29
C GLU A 487 -30.33 -33.54 -29.17
N PRO A 488 -31.63 -33.21 -29.36
CA PRO A 488 -32.69 -33.62 -28.45
C PRO A 488 -33.14 -35.04 -28.81
N GLY A 489 -32.59 -36.04 -28.10
CA GLY A 489 -32.95 -37.45 -28.26
C GLY A 489 -33.88 -37.95 -27.17
N LYS A 490 -35.17 -38.05 -27.52
CA LYS A 490 -36.25 -38.96 -27.06
C LYS A 490 -36.28 -39.51 -25.63
#